data_AF-A0A1C4ZMV9-F1
#
_entry.id   AF-A0A1C4ZMV9-F1
#
_cell.length_a   1.000
_cell.length_b   1.000
_cell.length_c   1.000
_cell.angle_alpha   90.00
_cell.angle_beta   90.00
_cell.angle_gamma   90.00
#
_symmetry.space_group_name_H-M   'P 1'
#
loop_
_entity.id
_entity.type
_entity.pdbx_description
1 polymer ?
#
loop_
_entity_poly.entity_id
_entity_poly.type
_entity_poly.pdbx_seq_one_letter_code
_entity_poly.pdbx_strand_id
1 'polypeptide(L)'
;MNRDQLRSYIENLEPFLETPGAFEHLRQTFVELAVAGKLTISSGAQNSGFDLLKLILAQRQALDLKSTMGPVDAGHPMFADLPSRWTLAYLGDLLSHCRNGCSASPNTNGDGYPLLRISAGTSRKDGYVDLNDIKYVVVGSEQAEPFMIQPGDLLACRFSGSLGLVGRVAQVPDEVPRPTLHPDKLILMRAISVRHDYLRVAMGSSAVRRQIEAVAATTAGNIGINGRQIKALVVPLPPLEEQEQIAGKVRSAVSLVNRMQAERTNAQASLSQAFVDLVTA
;
A
#
# COMPACT_ATOMS: atom_id res chain seq x y z
N MET A 1 10.07 -11.29 14.09
CA MET A 1 11.46 -10.99 14.53
C MET A 1 11.40 -10.34 15.91
N ASN A 2 12.12 -10.87 16.91
CA ASN A 2 12.20 -10.29 18.26
C ASN A 2 13.30 -9.21 18.34
N ARG A 3 13.42 -8.53 19.49
CA ARG A 3 14.35 -7.38 19.66
C ARG A 3 15.82 -7.78 19.50
N ASP A 4 16.21 -8.98 19.93
CA ASP A 4 17.59 -9.47 19.83
C ASP A 4 17.94 -9.89 18.40
N GLN A 5 17.00 -10.51 17.68
CA GLN A 5 17.15 -10.79 16.24
C GLN A 5 17.28 -9.49 15.44
N LEU A 6 16.50 -8.46 15.79
CA LEU A 6 16.58 -7.12 15.21
C LEU A 6 17.96 -6.50 15.43
N ARG A 7 18.49 -6.61 16.65
CA ARG A 7 19.80 -6.11 17.01
C ARG A 7 20.91 -6.84 16.26
N SER A 8 20.87 -8.17 16.24
CA SER A 8 21.81 -8.99 15.48
C SER A 8 21.76 -8.69 13.98
N TYR A 9 20.58 -8.42 13.43
CA TYR A 9 20.40 -8.00 12.04
C TYR A 9 21.03 -6.63 11.76
N ILE A 10 20.88 -5.66 12.68
CA ILE A 10 21.54 -4.34 12.59
C ILE A 10 23.06 -4.47 12.71
N GLU A 11 23.55 -5.31 13.62
CA GLU A 11 24.98 -5.53 13.84
C GLU A 11 25.66 -6.20 12.63
N ASN A 12 24.89 -6.89 11.77
CA ASN A 12 25.39 -7.54 10.54
C ASN A 12 24.85 -6.88 9.26
N LEU A 13 24.48 -5.59 9.32
CA LEU A 13 23.84 -4.90 8.20
C LEU A 13 24.76 -4.75 6.98
N GLU A 14 26.06 -4.50 7.18
CA GLU A 14 27.02 -4.29 6.09
C GLU A 14 27.18 -5.52 5.18
N PRO A 15 27.54 -6.72 5.68
CA PRO A 15 27.58 -7.92 4.84
C PRO A 15 26.24 -8.24 4.18
N PHE A 16 25.13 -7.95 4.86
CA PHE A 16 23.78 -8.17 4.32
C PHE A 16 23.50 -7.28 3.11
N LEU A 17 23.92 -6.02 3.13
CA LEU A 17 23.72 -5.06 2.04
C LEU A 17 24.39 -5.49 0.73
N GLU A 18 25.39 -6.36 0.78
CA GLU A 18 26.06 -6.91 -0.41
C GLU A 18 25.26 -8.01 -1.12
N THR A 19 24.20 -8.52 -0.50
CA THR A 19 23.40 -9.60 -1.10
C THR A 19 22.40 -9.08 -2.15
N PRO A 20 22.14 -9.85 -3.23
CA PRO A 20 21.11 -9.50 -4.19
C PRO A 20 19.73 -9.32 -3.52
N GLY A 21 19.12 -8.16 -3.73
CA GLY A 21 17.79 -7.85 -3.16
C GLY A 21 17.79 -7.34 -1.72
N ALA A 22 18.96 -7.10 -1.11
CA ALA A 22 19.09 -6.62 0.28
C ALA A 22 18.20 -5.41 0.60
N PHE A 23 18.19 -4.39 -0.26
CA PHE A 23 17.37 -3.19 -0.05
C PHE A 23 15.86 -3.50 -0.04
N GLU A 24 15.39 -4.44 -0.84
CA GLU A 24 13.97 -4.84 -0.83
C GLU A 24 13.62 -5.58 0.46
N HIS A 25 14.48 -6.50 0.88
CA HIS A 25 14.33 -7.21 2.14
C HIS A 25 14.35 -6.26 3.35
N LEU A 26 15.19 -5.22 3.32
CA LEU A 26 15.21 -4.19 4.35
C LEU A 26 13.88 -3.44 4.44
N ARG A 27 13.34 -2.97 3.30
CA ARG A 27 12.02 -2.32 3.26
C ARG A 27 10.96 -3.23 3.85
N GLN A 28 10.93 -4.49 3.41
CA GLN A 28 9.95 -5.45 3.88
C GLN A 28 10.09 -5.69 5.39
N THR A 29 11.31 -5.81 5.89
CA THR A 29 11.58 -5.99 7.32
C THR A 29 11.00 -4.85 8.16
N PHE A 30 11.16 -3.60 7.73
CA PHE A 30 10.55 -2.46 8.41
C PHE A 30 9.02 -2.53 8.41
N VAL A 31 8.40 -2.95 7.31
CA VAL A 31 6.95 -3.16 7.24
C VAL A 31 6.51 -4.26 8.20
N GLU A 32 7.19 -5.42 8.23
CA GLU A 32 6.84 -6.52 9.14
C GLU A 32 6.94 -6.10 10.60
N LEU A 33 8.00 -5.36 10.98
CA LEU A 33 8.17 -4.86 12.33
C LEU A 33 7.11 -3.83 12.71
N ALA A 34 6.73 -2.97 11.76
CA ALA A 34 5.66 -1.99 11.94
C ALA A 34 4.33 -2.68 12.24
N VAL A 35 3.90 -3.63 11.40
CA VAL A 35 2.59 -4.27 11.54
C VAL A 35 2.52 -5.32 12.65
N ALA A 36 3.68 -5.74 13.19
CA ALA A 36 3.77 -6.56 14.39
C ALA A 36 3.85 -5.73 15.70
N GLY A 37 3.70 -4.39 15.61
CA GLY A 37 3.77 -3.48 16.75
C GLY A 37 5.14 -3.45 17.45
N LYS A 38 6.21 -3.79 16.73
CA LYS A 38 7.59 -3.77 17.28
C LYS A 38 8.27 -2.41 17.11
N LEU A 39 7.65 -1.49 16.38
CA LEU A 39 8.17 -0.13 16.14
C LEU A 39 7.46 0.94 16.99
N THR A 40 6.44 0.60 17.78
CA THR A 40 5.73 1.55 18.63
C THR A 40 6.07 1.30 20.10
N ILE A 41 6.07 2.38 20.89
CA ILE A 41 6.05 2.27 22.35
C ILE A 41 4.60 2.57 22.72
N SER A 42 3.94 1.70 23.49
CA SER A 42 2.63 2.04 24.05
C SER A 42 2.79 3.31 24.87
N SER A 43 2.38 4.45 24.31
CA SER A 43 2.11 5.64 25.09
C SER A 43 0.94 5.30 26.01
N GLY A 44 0.92 5.85 27.23
CA GLY A 44 -0.10 5.61 28.24
C GLY A 44 -1.53 6.05 27.84
N ALA A 45 -1.84 6.19 26.56
CA ALA A 45 -3.17 6.39 26.01
C ALA A 45 -4.10 5.24 26.42
N GLN A 46 -5.37 5.55 26.68
CA GLN A 46 -6.40 4.57 27.07
C GLN A 46 -6.96 3.77 25.88
N ASN A 47 -7.01 4.37 24.68
CA ASN A 47 -7.83 3.85 23.56
C ASN A 47 -7.18 2.67 22.83
N SER A 48 -7.87 1.55 22.70
CA SER A 48 -7.40 0.37 21.97
C SER A 48 -7.80 0.39 20.48
N GLY A 49 -7.22 -0.50 19.68
CA GLY A 49 -7.69 -0.78 18.33
C GLY A 49 -9.15 -1.28 18.30
N PHE A 50 -9.57 -1.97 19.35
CA PHE A 50 -10.97 -2.40 19.52
C PHE A 50 -11.92 -1.21 19.75
N ASP A 51 -11.51 -0.21 20.54
CA ASP A 51 -12.28 1.02 20.73
C ASP A 51 -12.38 1.81 19.42
N LEU A 52 -11.29 1.87 18.65
CA LEU A 52 -11.29 2.47 17.33
C LEU A 52 -12.22 1.73 16.36
N LEU A 53 -12.20 0.39 16.36
CA LEU A 53 -13.10 -0.41 15.52
C LEU A 53 -14.56 -0.15 15.84
N LYS A 54 -14.93 -0.05 17.13
CA LYS A 54 -16.29 0.31 17.54
C LYS A 54 -16.72 1.66 17.00
N LEU A 55 -15.84 2.67 17.09
CA LEU A 55 -16.10 4.01 16.57
C LEU A 55 -16.33 3.98 15.06
N ILE A 56 -15.47 3.25 14.33
CA ILE A 56 -15.58 3.05 12.88
C ILE A 56 -16.93 2.43 12.52
N LEU A 57 -17.31 1.33 13.17
CA LEU A 57 -18.57 0.63 12.90
C LEU A 57 -19.79 1.52 13.17
N ALA A 58 -19.78 2.31 14.25
CA ALA A 58 -20.84 3.27 14.53
C ALA A 58 -20.92 4.37 13.46
N GLN A 59 -19.78 4.89 13.00
CA GLN A 59 -19.73 5.92 11.96
C GLN A 59 -20.23 5.38 10.61
N ARG A 60 -19.90 4.13 10.26
CA ARG A 60 -20.43 3.47 9.07
C ARG A 60 -21.94 3.35 9.11
N GLN A 61 -22.49 2.94 10.25
CA GLN A 61 -23.93 2.84 10.44
C GLN A 61 -24.62 4.18 10.22
N ALA A 62 -24.04 5.27 10.73
CA ALA A 62 -24.54 6.63 10.49
C ALA A 62 -24.50 7.06 9.01
N LEU A 63 -23.63 6.45 8.21
CA LEU A 63 -23.50 6.70 6.76
C LEU A 63 -24.26 5.66 5.90
N ASP A 64 -25.08 4.79 6.51
CA ASP A 64 -25.77 3.67 5.85
C ASP A 64 -24.82 2.72 5.08
N LEU A 65 -23.57 2.62 5.54
CA LEU A 65 -22.58 1.71 4.98
C LEU A 65 -22.70 0.36 5.66
N LYS A 66 -23.34 -0.59 4.97
CA LYS A 66 -23.47 -1.98 5.47
C LYS A 66 -22.09 -2.58 5.75
N SER A 67 -21.91 -3.10 6.96
CA SER A 67 -20.81 -4.03 7.21
C SER A 67 -21.11 -5.32 6.45
N THR A 68 -20.11 -5.84 5.76
CA THR A 68 -20.26 -7.07 4.97
C THR A 68 -19.77 -8.31 5.70
N MET A 69 -19.08 -8.14 6.84
CA MET A 69 -18.35 -9.22 7.50
C MET A 69 -18.52 -9.11 9.04
N GLY A 70 -18.57 -10.25 9.72
CA GLY A 70 -18.66 -10.30 11.19
C GLY A 70 -17.34 -9.94 11.89
N PRO A 71 -17.22 -10.14 13.21
CA PRO A 71 -15.95 -9.93 13.90
C PRO A 71 -14.87 -10.86 13.36
N VAL A 72 -13.63 -10.37 13.29
CA VAL A 72 -12.47 -11.20 12.96
C VAL A 72 -12.01 -11.95 14.21
N ASP A 73 -11.70 -13.23 14.06
CA ASP A 73 -11.10 -14.03 15.11
C ASP A 73 -9.70 -13.50 15.48
N ALA A 74 -9.46 -13.23 16.76
CA ALA A 74 -8.17 -12.82 17.29
C ALA A 74 -7.07 -13.88 17.07
N GLY A 75 -7.44 -15.16 16.90
CA GLY A 75 -6.53 -16.27 16.58
C GLY A 75 -6.18 -16.43 15.10
N HIS A 76 -6.43 -15.41 14.26
CA HIS A 76 -6.19 -15.51 12.82
C HIS A 76 -4.74 -15.96 12.50
N PRO A 77 -4.54 -17.06 11.74
CA PRO A 77 -3.24 -17.74 11.64
C PRO A 77 -2.14 -16.91 10.97
N MET A 78 -2.50 -15.89 10.21
CA MET A 78 -1.52 -14.99 9.57
C MET A 78 -1.05 -13.85 10.46
N PHE A 79 -1.69 -13.63 11.62
CA PHE A 79 -1.39 -12.54 12.56
C PHE A 79 -1.19 -13.10 13.97
N ALA A 80 -0.09 -13.83 14.17
CA ALA A 80 0.31 -14.28 15.50
C ALA A 80 0.99 -13.13 16.28
N ASP A 81 0.84 -13.15 17.61
CA ASP A 81 1.59 -12.28 18.53
C ASP A 81 1.40 -10.77 18.33
N LEU A 82 0.18 -10.34 18.01
CA LEU A 82 -0.15 -8.90 17.99
C LEU A 82 -0.09 -8.31 19.40
N PRO A 83 0.26 -7.01 19.54
CA PRO A 83 0.16 -6.32 20.81
C PRO A 83 -1.26 -6.40 21.38
N SER A 84 -1.38 -6.52 22.71
CA SER A 84 -2.67 -6.71 23.39
C SER A 84 -3.71 -5.60 23.13
N ARG A 85 -3.24 -4.41 22.74
CA ARG A 85 -4.09 -3.25 22.44
C ARG A 85 -4.53 -3.16 20.99
N TRP A 86 -4.05 -4.05 20.13
CA TRP A 86 -4.44 -4.10 18.73
C TRP A 86 -5.60 -5.06 18.57
N THR A 87 -6.42 -4.83 17.55
CA THR A 87 -7.44 -5.78 17.11
C THR A 87 -7.20 -6.15 15.66
N LEU A 88 -7.87 -7.20 15.19
CA LEU A 88 -8.00 -7.47 13.77
C LEU A 88 -9.32 -6.89 13.25
N ALA A 89 -9.32 -6.49 11.98
CA ALA A 89 -10.51 -6.01 11.29
C ALA A 89 -10.49 -6.44 9.83
N TYR A 90 -11.68 -6.63 9.25
CA TYR A 90 -11.81 -6.74 7.80
C TYR A 90 -11.58 -5.38 7.17
N LEU A 91 -10.77 -5.32 6.11
CA LEU A 91 -10.44 -4.09 5.41
C LEU A 91 -11.72 -3.38 4.95
N GLY A 92 -12.74 -4.13 4.50
CA GLY A 92 -14.02 -3.57 4.07
C GLY A 92 -14.75 -2.75 5.13
N ASP A 93 -14.58 -3.08 6.42
CA ASP A 93 -15.16 -2.29 7.51
C ASP A 93 -14.38 -0.99 7.74
N LEU A 94 -13.09 -0.95 7.37
CA LEU A 94 -12.27 0.26 7.50
C LEU A 94 -12.46 1.25 6.33
N LEU A 95 -13.27 0.92 5.32
CA LEU A 95 -13.43 1.71 4.10
C LEU A 95 -14.80 2.38 3.97
N SER A 96 -14.83 3.69 3.70
CA SER A 96 -16.02 4.42 3.25
C SER A 96 -16.28 4.24 1.75
N HIS A 97 -15.24 3.98 0.98
CA HIS A 97 -15.32 3.78 -0.47
C HIS A 97 -14.43 2.63 -0.93
N CYS A 98 -14.94 1.80 -1.84
CA CYS A 98 -14.18 0.73 -2.49
C CYS A 98 -14.82 0.41 -3.84
N ARG A 99 -14.17 0.81 -4.94
CA ARG A 99 -14.77 0.77 -6.28
C ARG A 99 -13.70 0.56 -7.36
N ASN A 100 -14.08 -0.11 -8.45
CA ASN A 100 -13.28 -0.14 -9.67
C ASN A 100 -13.39 1.21 -10.42
N GLY A 101 -12.36 1.53 -11.19
CA GLY A 101 -12.32 2.75 -11.98
C GLY A 101 -13.09 2.75 -13.30
N CYS A 102 -12.83 3.80 -14.07
CA CYS A 102 -13.45 4.06 -15.37
C CYS A 102 -12.96 3.07 -16.44
N SER A 103 -13.90 2.53 -17.23
CA SER A 103 -13.62 1.62 -18.34
C SER A 103 -13.62 2.31 -19.72
N ALA A 104 -13.65 3.65 -19.76
CA ALA A 104 -13.68 4.40 -21.00
C ALA A 104 -12.41 4.17 -21.84
N SER A 105 -12.60 4.08 -23.16
CA SER A 105 -11.52 3.92 -24.13
C SER A 105 -10.68 5.20 -24.22
N PRO A 106 -9.34 5.10 -24.10
CA PRO A 106 -8.48 6.26 -24.23
C PRO A 106 -8.44 6.78 -25.66
N ASN A 107 -8.20 8.09 -25.80
CA ASN A 107 -7.91 8.74 -27.07
C ASN A 107 -6.41 9.10 -27.17
N THR A 108 -5.96 9.37 -28.39
CA THR A 108 -4.58 9.78 -28.70
C THR A 108 -4.39 11.30 -28.79
N ASN A 109 -5.47 12.07 -28.82
CA ASN A 109 -5.45 13.50 -29.06
C ASN A 109 -5.15 14.32 -27.79
N GLY A 110 -5.28 13.70 -26.62
CA GLY A 110 -5.08 14.37 -25.33
C GLY A 110 -6.32 15.07 -24.80
N ASP A 111 -7.50 14.77 -25.36
CA ASP A 111 -8.74 15.46 -25.04
C ASP A 111 -9.46 14.87 -23.83
N GLY A 112 -10.13 15.73 -23.05
CA GLY A 112 -10.98 15.33 -21.93
C GLY A 112 -10.21 15.17 -20.61
N TYR A 113 -10.58 14.17 -19.83
CA TYR A 113 -10.03 13.96 -18.50
C TYR A 113 -8.77 13.08 -18.53
N PRO A 114 -7.73 13.42 -17.74
CA PRO A 114 -6.66 12.50 -17.40
C PRO A 114 -7.22 11.21 -16.77
N LEU A 115 -6.70 10.07 -17.22
CA LEU A 115 -6.98 8.75 -16.70
C LEU A 115 -5.64 8.07 -16.39
N LEU A 116 -5.43 7.66 -15.14
CA LEU A 116 -4.21 6.96 -14.74
C LEU A 116 -4.00 5.69 -15.57
N ARG A 117 -2.74 5.36 -15.89
CA ARG A 117 -2.36 4.01 -16.34
C ARG A 117 -2.28 3.07 -15.13
N ILE A 118 -2.25 1.76 -15.38
CA ILE A 118 -2.03 0.76 -14.32
C ILE A 118 -0.67 1.00 -13.65
N SER A 119 0.34 1.30 -14.48
CA SER A 119 1.71 1.60 -14.07
C SER A 119 1.78 2.77 -13.09
N ALA A 120 0.88 3.75 -13.17
CA ALA A 120 0.81 4.85 -12.21
C ALA A 120 0.68 4.36 -10.76
N GLY A 121 -0.05 3.27 -10.53
CA GLY A 121 -0.23 2.66 -9.21
C GLY A 121 0.76 1.57 -8.86
N THR A 122 1.69 1.20 -9.76
CA THR A 122 2.56 0.02 -9.56
C THR A 122 4.05 0.24 -9.82
N SER A 123 4.43 1.30 -10.56
CA SER A 123 5.80 1.54 -11.02
C SER A 123 6.70 2.12 -9.92
N ARG A 124 6.18 3.04 -9.11
CA ARG A 124 6.95 3.72 -8.07
C ARG A 124 7.16 2.81 -6.87
N LYS A 125 8.41 2.77 -6.38
CA LYS A 125 8.82 1.98 -5.20
C LYS A 125 8.58 2.69 -3.87
N ASP A 126 8.26 3.98 -3.90
CA ASP A 126 7.96 4.78 -2.71
C ASP A 126 6.50 4.65 -2.24
N GLY A 127 5.69 3.86 -2.95
CA GLY A 127 4.30 3.59 -2.59
C GLY A 127 3.34 4.75 -2.88
N TYR A 128 3.71 5.68 -3.75
CA TYR A 128 2.83 6.76 -4.22
C TYR A 128 2.42 6.56 -5.68
N VAL A 129 1.26 7.11 -6.03
CA VAL A 129 0.76 7.13 -7.40
C VAL A 129 1.58 8.13 -8.23
N ASP A 130 1.97 7.72 -9.44
CA ASP A 130 2.54 8.64 -10.43
C ASP A 130 1.43 9.39 -11.19
N LEU A 131 1.18 10.64 -10.80
CA LEU A 131 0.15 11.49 -11.40
C LEU A 131 0.49 11.95 -12.83
N ASN A 132 1.71 11.68 -13.32
CA ASN A 132 2.12 11.98 -14.69
C ASN A 132 1.94 10.79 -15.63
N ASP A 133 1.78 9.58 -15.09
CA ASP A 133 1.55 8.38 -15.90
C ASP A 133 0.08 8.23 -16.28
N ILE A 134 -0.35 9.09 -17.21
CA ILE A 134 -1.73 9.26 -17.64
C ILE A 134 -1.93 9.07 -19.14
N LYS A 135 -3.15 8.67 -19.50
CA LYS A 135 -3.75 8.78 -20.83
C LYS A 135 -5.00 9.67 -20.72
N TYR A 136 -5.68 9.98 -21.82
CA TYR A 136 -6.85 10.85 -21.82
C TYR A 136 -8.11 10.12 -22.28
N VAL A 137 -9.25 10.49 -21.72
CA VAL A 137 -10.58 9.96 -22.08
C VAL A 137 -11.60 11.09 -22.21
N VAL A 138 -12.46 11.00 -23.22
CA VAL A 138 -13.59 11.92 -23.40
C VAL A 138 -14.83 11.28 -22.79
N VAL A 139 -15.27 11.81 -21.66
CA VAL A 139 -16.49 11.41 -20.95
C VAL A 139 -17.17 12.66 -20.41
N GLY A 140 -18.50 12.62 -20.27
CA GLY A 140 -19.25 13.70 -19.63
C GLY A 140 -18.90 13.80 -18.13
N SER A 141 -19.10 14.98 -17.54
CA SER A 141 -18.80 15.26 -16.13
C SER A 141 -19.47 14.27 -15.17
N GLU A 142 -20.75 13.95 -15.39
CA GLU A 142 -21.51 13.00 -14.58
C GLU A 142 -20.94 11.57 -14.64
N GLN A 143 -20.34 11.18 -15.77
CA GLN A 143 -19.68 9.88 -15.92
C GLN A 143 -18.28 9.87 -15.31
N ALA A 144 -17.64 11.04 -15.24
CA ALA A 144 -16.29 11.21 -14.72
C ALA A 144 -16.27 11.25 -13.18
N GLU A 145 -17.21 11.99 -12.59
CA GLU A 145 -17.28 12.31 -11.15
C GLU A 145 -17.09 11.08 -10.23
N PRO A 146 -17.74 9.92 -10.47
CA PRO A 146 -17.62 8.76 -9.58
C PRO A 146 -16.24 8.09 -9.59
N PHE A 147 -15.37 8.44 -10.54
CA PHE A 147 -14.04 7.83 -10.72
C PHE A 147 -12.90 8.81 -10.43
N MET A 148 -13.20 10.02 -9.95
CA MET A 148 -12.19 11.00 -9.56
C MET A 148 -11.40 10.51 -8.34
N ILE A 149 -10.07 10.61 -8.46
CA ILE A 149 -9.19 10.41 -7.31
C ILE A 149 -9.18 11.65 -6.44
N GLN A 150 -8.98 11.45 -5.14
CA GLN A 150 -8.78 12.50 -4.15
C GLN A 150 -7.42 12.33 -3.47
N PRO A 151 -6.83 13.42 -2.95
CA PRO A 151 -5.66 13.35 -2.09
C PRO A 151 -5.78 12.26 -1.02
N GLY A 152 -4.75 11.44 -0.88
CA GLY A 152 -4.68 10.37 0.12
C GLY A 152 -5.43 9.08 -0.23
N ASP A 153 -6.21 9.02 -1.30
CA ASP A 153 -6.86 7.78 -1.74
C ASP A 153 -5.84 6.64 -1.95
N LEU A 154 -6.27 5.40 -1.72
CA LEU A 154 -5.44 4.22 -1.99
C LEU A 154 -5.91 3.55 -3.27
N LEU A 155 -4.98 3.27 -4.19
CA LEU A 155 -5.25 2.55 -5.43
C LEU A 155 -4.60 1.16 -5.37
N ALA A 156 -5.42 0.11 -5.37
CA ALA A 156 -4.96 -1.27 -5.43
C ALA A 156 -4.96 -1.78 -6.88
N CYS A 157 -3.88 -2.45 -7.30
CA CYS A 157 -3.80 -3.06 -8.62
C CYS A 157 -4.77 -4.25 -8.75
N ARG A 158 -5.75 -4.15 -9.64
CA ARG A 158 -6.79 -5.17 -9.82
C ARG A 158 -6.30 -6.36 -10.62
N PHE A 159 -5.55 -6.10 -11.70
CA PHE A 159 -5.10 -7.12 -12.65
C PHE A 159 -3.68 -6.85 -13.12
N SER A 160 -2.85 -7.89 -13.17
CA SER A 160 -1.49 -7.82 -13.69
C SER A 160 -1.04 -9.17 -14.24
N GLY A 161 -0.09 -9.16 -15.17
CA GLY A 161 0.60 -10.39 -15.60
C GLY A 161 1.55 -10.96 -14.54
N SER A 162 1.84 -10.20 -13.48
CA SER A 162 2.63 -10.62 -12.32
C SER A 162 1.77 -10.70 -11.08
N LEU A 163 1.73 -11.87 -10.44
CA LEU A 163 1.02 -12.09 -9.19
C LEU A 163 1.47 -11.08 -8.13
N GLY A 164 2.77 -10.82 -8.01
CA GLY A 164 3.34 -9.89 -7.03
C GLY A 164 2.86 -8.43 -7.17
N LEU A 165 2.31 -8.05 -8.33
CA LEU A 165 1.73 -6.73 -8.54
C LEU A 165 0.23 -6.67 -8.22
N VAL A 166 -0.50 -7.78 -8.32
CA VAL A 166 -1.94 -7.81 -7.98
C VAL A 166 -2.13 -7.50 -6.51
N GLY A 167 -3.06 -6.61 -6.18
CA GLY A 167 -3.32 -6.14 -4.83
C GLY A 167 -2.25 -5.21 -4.24
N ARG A 168 -1.18 -4.87 -4.99
CA ARG A 168 -0.23 -3.83 -4.58
C ARG A 168 -0.96 -2.49 -4.47
N VAL A 169 -0.69 -1.75 -3.41
CA VAL A 169 -1.35 -0.47 -3.10
C VAL A 169 -0.37 0.69 -3.26
N ALA A 170 -0.80 1.73 -3.96
CA ALA A 170 -0.17 3.04 -3.97
C ALA A 170 -1.11 4.11 -3.42
N GLN A 171 -0.57 5.11 -2.74
CA GLN A 171 -1.33 6.23 -2.19
C GLN A 171 -1.27 7.42 -3.14
N VAL A 172 -2.41 8.05 -3.40
CA VAL A 172 -2.50 9.31 -4.12
C VAL A 172 -1.82 10.40 -3.28
N PRO A 173 -0.86 11.16 -3.85
CA PRO A 173 -0.22 12.26 -3.14
C PRO A 173 -1.20 13.28 -2.58
N ASP A 174 -0.76 14.07 -1.59
CA ASP A 174 -1.59 15.11 -0.96
C ASP A 174 -1.98 16.23 -1.93
N GLU A 175 -1.22 16.38 -3.02
CA GLU A 175 -1.49 17.34 -4.09
C GLU A 175 -1.86 16.60 -5.38
N VAL A 176 -3.07 16.88 -5.88
CA VAL A 176 -3.56 16.40 -7.17
C VAL A 176 -3.76 17.61 -8.08
N PRO A 177 -2.91 17.83 -9.11
CA PRO A 177 -2.85 19.10 -9.82
C PRO A 177 -4.05 19.34 -10.77
N ARG A 178 -4.82 18.30 -11.07
CA ARG A 178 -5.98 18.35 -11.97
C ARG A 178 -6.95 17.20 -11.70
N PRO A 179 -8.26 17.37 -11.95
CA PRO A 179 -9.23 16.30 -11.87
C PRO A 179 -8.78 15.10 -12.69
N THR A 180 -8.54 13.97 -12.03
CA THR A 180 -7.91 12.78 -12.63
C THR A 180 -8.71 11.55 -12.27
N LEU A 181 -8.97 10.71 -13.26
CA LEU A 181 -9.73 9.48 -13.12
C LEU A 181 -8.79 8.30 -12.83
N HIS A 182 -9.27 7.33 -12.06
CA HIS A 182 -8.63 6.02 -11.96
C HIS A 182 -9.27 5.01 -12.95
N PRO A 183 -8.48 4.08 -13.55
CA PRO A 183 -8.97 3.09 -14.51
C PRO A 183 -9.61 1.87 -13.82
N ASP A 184 -10.46 1.14 -14.53
CA ASP A 184 -11.11 -0.11 -14.06
C ASP A 184 -10.11 -1.20 -13.58
N LYS A 185 -8.85 -1.08 -14.01
CA LYS A 185 -7.72 -1.93 -13.61
C LYS A 185 -7.12 -1.56 -12.25
N LEU A 186 -7.54 -0.46 -11.64
CA LEU A 186 -7.22 -0.07 -10.26
C LEU A 186 -8.52 -0.02 -9.44
N ILE A 187 -8.44 -0.46 -8.20
CA ILE A 187 -9.52 -0.35 -7.21
C ILE A 187 -9.19 0.82 -6.29
N LEU A 188 -10.04 1.84 -6.27
CA LEU A 188 -9.93 2.95 -5.33
C LEU A 188 -10.51 2.53 -3.98
N MET A 189 -9.77 2.81 -2.91
CA MET A 189 -10.14 2.57 -1.53
C MET A 189 -9.97 3.86 -0.73
N ARG A 190 -11.01 4.24 0.02
CA ARG A 190 -10.98 5.37 0.95
C ARG A 190 -11.32 4.90 2.34
N ALA A 191 -10.42 5.15 3.28
CA ALA A 191 -10.55 4.78 4.68
C ALA A 191 -11.55 5.68 5.42
N ILE A 192 -12.09 5.17 6.52
CA ILE A 192 -12.91 5.95 7.45
C ILE A 192 -12.30 5.86 8.85
N SER A 193 -11.91 7.01 9.40
CA SER A 193 -11.29 7.12 10.73
C SER A 193 -10.02 6.27 10.95
N VAL A 194 -9.40 5.83 9.85
CA VAL A 194 -8.10 5.13 9.81
C VAL A 194 -7.19 5.90 8.87
N ARG A 195 -5.89 5.96 9.19
CA ARG A 195 -4.94 6.65 8.32
C ARG A 195 -4.67 5.86 7.04
N HIS A 196 -4.79 6.51 5.88
CA HIS A 196 -4.49 5.91 4.58
C HIS A 196 -3.04 5.46 4.46
N ASP A 197 -2.09 6.26 4.98
CA ASP A 197 -0.67 5.92 4.95
C ASP A 197 -0.34 4.69 5.82
N TYR A 198 -1.03 4.51 6.95
CA TYR A 198 -0.99 3.27 7.73
C TYR A 198 -1.55 2.08 6.95
N LEU A 199 -2.75 2.20 6.34
CA LEU A 199 -3.32 1.10 5.57
C LEU A 199 -2.44 0.70 4.39
N ARG A 200 -1.75 1.65 3.74
CA ARG A 200 -0.74 1.32 2.72
C ARG A 200 0.37 0.43 3.30
N VAL A 201 0.88 0.75 4.49
CA VAL A 201 1.88 -0.08 5.18
C VAL A 201 1.31 -1.46 5.52
N ALA A 202 0.12 -1.53 6.12
CA ALA A 202 -0.54 -2.78 6.48
C ALA A 202 -0.75 -3.71 5.27
N MET A 203 -1.21 -3.14 4.14
CA MET A 203 -1.40 -3.83 2.87
C MET A 203 -0.10 -4.35 2.25
N GLY A 204 1.04 -3.73 2.58
CA GLY A 204 2.37 -4.18 2.15
C GLY A 204 2.96 -5.32 2.99
N SER A 205 2.29 -5.75 4.06
CA SER A 205 2.79 -6.84 4.91
C SER A 205 2.70 -8.21 4.24
N SER A 206 3.62 -9.09 4.61
CA SER A 206 3.66 -10.48 4.15
C SER A 206 2.37 -11.24 4.48
N ALA A 207 1.74 -10.93 5.61
CA ALA A 207 0.47 -11.52 6.03
C ALA A 207 -0.67 -11.13 5.08
N VAL A 208 -0.83 -9.85 4.75
CA VAL A 208 -1.86 -9.41 3.80
C VAL A 208 -1.53 -9.88 2.38
N ARG A 209 -0.25 -9.86 2.01
CA ARG A 209 0.24 -10.36 0.72
C ARG A 209 -0.16 -11.82 0.49
N ARG A 210 0.03 -12.70 1.47
CA ARG A 210 -0.40 -14.11 1.40
C ARG A 210 -1.92 -14.27 1.25
N GLN A 211 -2.71 -13.43 1.90
CA GLN A 211 -4.18 -13.43 1.72
C GLN A 211 -4.56 -13.06 0.28
N ILE A 212 -3.92 -12.04 -0.29
CA ILE A 212 -4.14 -11.61 -1.68
C ILE A 212 -3.79 -12.74 -2.64
N GLU A 213 -2.64 -13.38 -2.46
CA GLU A 213 -2.17 -14.48 -3.31
C GLU A 213 -3.10 -15.70 -3.26
N ALA A 214 -3.65 -16.01 -2.08
CA ALA A 214 -4.57 -17.11 -1.90
C ALA A 214 -5.91 -16.94 -2.64
N VAL A 215 -6.35 -15.68 -2.84
CA VAL A 215 -7.64 -15.37 -3.50
C VAL A 215 -7.50 -14.84 -4.92
N ALA A 216 -6.29 -14.46 -5.34
CA ALA A 216 -6.02 -14.01 -6.70
C ALA A 216 -6.21 -15.19 -7.67
N ALA A 217 -7.42 -15.31 -8.24
CA ALA A 217 -7.85 -16.49 -8.98
C ALA A 217 -7.08 -16.66 -10.30
N THR A 218 -6.68 -17.90 -10.56
CA THR A 218 -5.91 -18.38 -11.71
C THR A 218 -6.80 -19.17 -12.68
N THR A 219 -7.82 -18.53 -13.27
CA THR A 219 -8.63 -19.18 -14.31
C THR A 219 -8.67 -18.32 -15.57
N ALA A 220 -8.34 -18.93 -16.72
CA ALA A 220 -8.20 -18.29 -18.04
C ALA A 220 -7.11 -17.21 -18.15
N GLY A 221 -5.97 -17.39 -17.46
CA GLY A 221 -4.75 -16.60 -17.70
C GLY A 221 -4.74 -15.17 -17.11
N ASN A 222 -5.80 -14.74 -16.43
CA ASN A 222 -5.86 -13.43 -15.81
C ASN A 222 -5.64 -13.52 -14.29
N ILE A 223 -4.49 -13.03 -13.81
CA ILE A 223 -4.22 -12.90 -12.39
C ILE A 223 -4.83 -11.59 -11.91
N GLY A 224 -5.77 -11.66 -10.95
CA GLY A 224 -6.43 -10.47 -10.43
C GLY A 224 -7.19 -10.67 -9.14
N ILE A 225 -7.61 -9.56 -8.55
CA ILE A 225 -8.39 -9.48 -7.32
C ILE A 225 -9.58 -8.53 -7.53
N ASN A 226 -10.73 -8.83 -6.95
CA ASN A 226 -11.91 -7.97 -7.04
C ASN A 226 -12.20 -7.23 -5.72
N GLY A 227 -13.09 -6.23 -5.76
CA GLY A 227 -13.44 -5.43 -4.58
C GLY A 227 -14.02 -6.24 -3.41
N ARG A 228 -14.74 -7.35 -3.67
CA ARG A 228 -15.24 -8.23 -2.60
C ARG A 228 -14.08 -8.93 -1.90
N GLN A 229 -13.10 -9.43 -2.65
CA GLN A 229 -11.90 -10.06 -2.10
C GLN A 229 -11.04 -9.07 -1.33
N ILE A 230 -10.83 -7.86 -1.85
CA ILE A 230 -10.14 -6.77 -1.14
C ILE A 230 -10.83 -6.47 0.20
N LYS A 231 -12.16 -6.32 0.21
CA LYS A 231 -12.93 -6.06 1.44
C LYS A 231 -12.82 -7.19 2.47
N ALA A 232 -12.59 -8.43 2.04
CA ALA A 232 -12.47 -9.60 2.90
C ALA A 232 -11.05 -9.79 3.47
N LEU A 233 -10.06 -8.99 3.07
CA LEU A 233 -8.73 -9.04 3.66
C LEU A 233 -8.79 -8.65 5.13
N VAL A 234 -8.08 -9.39 5.96
CA VAL A 234 -7.88 -9.09 7.38
C VAL A 234 -6.61 -8.26 7.53
N VAL A 235 -6.69 -7.18 8.31
CA VAL A 235 -5.55 -6.31 8.63
C VAL A 235 -5.48 -6.06 10.14
N PRO A 236 -4.27 -5.85 10.70
CA PRO A 236 -4.14 -5.36 12.06
C PRO A 236 -4.66 -3.92 12.15
N LEU A 237 -5.26 -3.61 13.30
CA LEU A 237 -5.78 -2.28 13.62
C LEU A 237 -5.25 -1.84 14.99
N PRO A 238 -4.16 -1.05 15.01
CA PRO A 238 -3.70 -0.34 16.19
C PRO A 238 -4.60 0.85 16.54
N PRO A 239 -4.46 1.39 17.76
CA PRO A 239 -4.93 2.73 18.09
C PRO A 239 -4.44 3.78 17.09
N LEU A 240 -5.22 4.85 16.89
CA LEU A 240 -4.93 5.87 15.88
C LEU A 240 -3.55 6.55 16.07
N GLU A 241 -3.13 6.78 17.31
CA GLU A 241 -1.82 7.36 17.62
C GLU A 241 -0.67 6.46 17.15
N GLU A 242 -0.79 5.14 17.34
CA GLU A 242 0.20 4.18 16.87
C GLU A 242 0.23 4.10 15.33
N GLN A 243 -0.91 4.29 14.65
CA GLN A 243 -0.95 4.34 13.17
C GLN A 243 -0.06 5.45 12.61
N GLU A 244 -0.08 6.64 13.23
CA GLU A 244 0.75 7.77 12.83
C GLU A 244 2.24 7.48 13.05
N GLN A 245 2.60 6.95 14.22
CA GLN A 245 3.98 6.56 14.52
C GLN A 245 4.50 5.51 13.54
N ILE A 246 3.69 4.50 13.23
CA ILE A 246 4.02 3.44 12.28
C ILE A 246 4.28 4.02 10.90
N ALA A 247 3.32 4.79 10.37
CA ALA A 247 3.43 5.38 9.05
C ALA A 247 4.65 6.31 8.94
N GLY A 248 4.92 7.11 9.97
CA GLY A 248 6.09 7.97 10.07
C GLY A 248 7.40 7.18 10.04
N LYS A 249 7.54 6.16 10.91
CA LYS A 249 8.77 5.37 11.01
C LYS A 249 9.07 4.58 9.74
N VAL A 250 8.06 3.96 9.14
CA VAL A 250 8.23 3.21 7.88
C VAL A 250 8.60 4.16 6.75
N ARG A 251 7.95 5.32 6.64
CA ARG A 251 8.30 6.35 5.64
C ARG A 251 9.75 6.81 5.76
N SER A 252 10.20 7.14 6.96
CA SER A 252 11.59 7.54 7.21
C SER A 252 12.59 6.44 6.87
N ALA A 253 12.31 5.20 7.29
CA ALA A 253 13.18 4.05 7.02
C ALA A 253 13.27 3.74 5.51
N VAL A 254 12.14 3.67 4.82
CA VAL A 254 12.10 3.42 3.37
C VAL A 254 12.79 4.54 2.59
N SER A 255 12.63 5.80 3.01
CA SER A 255 13.34 6.92 2.39
C SER A 255 14.86 6.79 2.51
N LEU A 256 15.37 6.39 3.69
CA LEU A 256 16.79 6.16 3.90
C LEU A 256 17.31 5.01 3.02
N VAL A 257 16.59 3.88 3.00
CA VAL A 257 16.93 2.72 2.17
C VAL A 257 16.97 3.08 0.68
N ASN A 258 16.00 3.88 0.21
CA ASN A 258 15.96 4.34 -1.19
C ASN A 258 17.14 5.26 -1.53
N ARG A 259 17.53 6.16 -0.62
CA ARG A 259 18.68 7.04 -0.80
C ARG A 259 19.98 6.24 -0.90
N MET A 260 20.20 5.31 0.03
CA MET A 260 21.38 4.44 0.01
C MET A 260 21.46 3.62 -1.28
N GLN A 261 20.33 3.07 -1.74
CA GLN A 261 20.30 2.32 -2.99
C GLN A 261 20.66 3.20 -4.19
N ALA A 262 20.12 4.42 -4.26
CA ALA A 262 20.41 5.36 -5.35
C ALA A 262 21.88 5.79 -5.38
N GLU A 263 22.46 6.11 -4.22
CA GLU A 263 23.89 6.45 -4.08
C GLU A 263 24.78 5.30 -4.58
N ARG A 264 24.48 4.06 -4.19
CA ARG A 264 25.22 2.87 -4.64
C ARG A 264 25.12 2.68 -6.16
N THR A 265 23.93 2.77 -6.73
CA THR A 265 23.73 2.60 -8.17
C THR A 265 24.44 3.69 -8.98
N ASN A 266 24.41 4.94 -8.51
CA ASN A 266 25.11 6.04 -9.17
C ASN A 266 26.63 5.83 -9.13
N ALA A 267 27.19 5.46 -7.98
CA ALA A 267 28.62 5.19 -7.86
C ALA A 267 29.08 4.04 -8.79
N GLN A 268 28.29 2.97 -8.88
CA GLN A 268 28.55 1.86 -9.81
C GLN A 268 28.51 2.32 -11.27
N ALA A 269 27.50 3.11 -11.66
CA ALA A 269 27.39 3.64 -13.01
C ALA A 269 28.56 4.56 -13.39
N SER A 270 28.97 5.46 -12.49
CA SER A 270 30.13 6.33 -12.70
C SER A 270 31.43 5.54 -12.87
N LEU A 271 31.63 4.49 -12.07
CA LEU A 271 32.80 3.62 -12.20
C LEU A 271 32.79 2.87 -13.54
N SER A 272 31.65 2.30 -13.94
CA SER A 272 31.51 1.65 -15.25
C SER A 272 31.79 2.60 -16.40
N GLN A 273 31.31 3.85 -16.33
CA GLN A 273 31.59 4.85 -17.36
C GLN A 273 33.08 5.19 -17.43
N ALA A 274 33.74 5.38 -16.28
CA ALA A 274 35.18 5.64 -16.24
C ALA A 274 36.00 4.51 -16.88
N PHE A 275 35.59 3.24 -16.69
CA PHE A 275 36.22 2.10 -17.36
C PHE A 275 35.97 2.09 -18.87
N VAL A 276 34.75 2.41 -19.32
CA VAL A 276 34.45 2.54 -20.75
C VAL A 276 35.33 3.62 -21.36
N ASP A 277 35.36 4.80 -20.76
CA ASP A 277 36.15 5.94 -21.24
C ASP A 277 37.64 5.57 -21.34
N LEU A 278 38.19 4.89 -20.32
CA LEU A 278 39.59 4.43 -20.31
C LEU A 278 39.91 3.41 -21.41
N VAL A 279 38.97 2.52 -21.76
CA VAL A 279 39.18 1.48 -22.78
C VAL A 279 38.91 2.00 -24.20
N THR A 280 38.10 3.05 -24.33
CA THR A 280 37.77 3.68 -25.62
C THR A 280 38.66 4.86 -26.01
N ALA A 281 39.52 5.34 -25.09
CA ALA A 281 40.54 6.36 -25.34
C ALA A 281 41.82 5.76 -25.93
#